data_AF-A0A4Y7SRK4-F1
#
_entry.id   AF-A0A4Y7SRK4-F1
#
_cell.length_a   1.000
_cell.length_b   1.000
_cell.length_c   1.000
_cell.angle_alpha   90.00
_cell.angle_beta   90.00
_cell.angle_gamma   90.00
#
_symmetry.space_group_name_H-M   'P 1'
#
loop_
_entity.id
_entity.type
_entity.pdbx_description
1 polymer ?
#
loop_
_entity_poly.entity_id
_entity_poly.type
_entity_poly.pdbx_seq_one_letter_code
_entity_poly.pdbx_strand_id
1 'polypeptide(L)'
;TRRGHKSPRHGQQQRPRSPQASPTKKHKGEYTSLKMSFWPGRGTTATLSACTICLGRHPHKVFQCDAKVLWDGTTPAYCRKVDNGRPQDPNRKVLCSDWQHPSGCNSTTHNTKHECSGCGERDHGAQTCPRAQKA
;
A
#
# COMPACT_ATOMS: atom_id res chain seq x y z
N THR A 1 34.74 23.47 67.37
CA THR A 1 33.39 23.04 67.84
C THR A 1 32.77 22.18 66.75
N ARG A 2 32.33 20.91 66.94
CA ARG A 2 31.30 20.35 67.86
C ARG A 2 29.99 21.12 67.70
N ARG A 3 28.84 20.57 67.25
CA ARG A 3 28.28 19.19 67.13
C ARG A 3 27.39 19.15 65.85
N GLY A 4 26.84 18.04 65.30
CA GLY A 4 26.89 16.61 65.64
C GLY A 4 25.51 15.93 65.61
N HIS A 5 25.32 14.89 64.78
CA HIS A 5 24.18 13.94 64.73
C HIS A 5 22.83 14.48 64.15
N LYS A 6 21.87 13.67 63.65
CA LYS A 6 21.71 12.18 63.58
C LYS A 6 20.78 11.76 62.41
N SER A 7 21.05 10.61 61.78
CA SER A 7 20.14 9.87 60.86
C SER A 7 19.40 8.75 61.67
N PRO A 8 18.64 7.75 61.12
CA PRO A 8 18.43 7.30 59.72
C PRO A 8 16.91 7.41 59.33
N ARG A 9 16.17 6.52 58.62
CA ARG A 9 16.32 5.12 58.14
C ARG A 9 15.23 4.76 57.09
N HIS A 10 15.44 3.67 56.33
CA HIS A 10 14.53 2.98 55.39
C HIS A 10 14.22 3.70 54.04
N GLY A 11 14.37 3.04 52.87
CA GLY A 11 15.00 1.74 52.63
C GLY A 11 15.08 1.36 51.15
N GLN A 12 16.31 1.22 50.62
CA GLN A 12 16.54 0.60 49.31
C GLN A 12 16.65 -0.93 49.44
N GLN A 13 16.16 -1.67 48.45
CA GLN A 13 16.69 -2.99 48.09
C GLN A 13 16.89 -3.08 46.58
N GLN A 14 18.08 -3.52 46.18
CA GLN A 14 18.47 -3.82 44.80
C GLN A 14 18.69 -5.34 44.67
N ARG A 15 18.47 -5.92 43.48
CA ARG A 15 19.16 -7.09 42.85
C ARG A 15 18.28 -7.75 41.77
N PRO A 16 18.83 -8.58 40.86
CA PRO A 16 20.17 -8.59 40.26
C PRO A 16 20.09 -8.58 38.70
N ARG A 17 21.16 -8.98 37.99
CA ARG A 17 21.20 -9.12 36.51
C ARG A 17 21.33 -10.59 36.06
N SER A 18 20.88 -10.87 34.83
CA SER A 18 21.24 -12.04 33.96
C SER A 18 20.69 -13.42 34.41
N PRO A 19 20.63 -14.45 33.51
CA PRO A 19 21.21 -14.57 32.16
C PRO A 19 20.21 -14.91 31.02
N GLN A 20 20.73 -15.30 29.85
CA GLN A 20 20.00 -15.66 28.63
C GLN A 20 19.42 -17.08 28.66
N ALA A 21 18.25 -17.31 28.05
CA ALA A 21 17.91 -18.56 27.34
C ALA A 21 16.68 -18.41 26.41
N SER A 22 16.77 -18.98 25.22
CA SER A 22 15.63 -19.48 24.41
C SER A 22 15.71 -21.01 24.44
N PRO A 23 14.61 -21.80 24.51
CA PRO A 23 13.67 -21.89 23.38
C PRO A 23 12.20 -22.26 23.69
N THR A 24 11.36 -22.15 22.65
CA THR A 24 10.08 -22.85 22.38
C THR A 24 9.16 -23.33 23.54
N LYS A 25 7.89 -22.87 23.51
CA LYS A 25 6.75 -23.73 23.13
C LYS A 25 5.40 -23.00 23.00
N LYS A 26 4.65 -23.46 21.99
CA LYS A 26 3.21 -23.31 21.69
C LYS A 26 2.33 -22.78 22.83
N HIS A 27 1.70 -21.62 22.65
CA HIS A 27 0.39 -21.34 23.24
C HIS A 27 -0.70 -21.51 22.17
N LYS A 28 -1.74 -22.26 22.53
CA LYS A 28 -2.77 -22.79 21.61
C LYS A 28 -3.96 -21.84 21.55
N GLY A 29 -3.80 -20.71 20.86
CA GLY A 29 -4.92 -19.82 20.54
C GLY A 29 -5.87 -20.50 19.56
N GLU A 30 -7.15 -20.62 19.92
CA GLU A 30 -8.17 -21.14 19.02
C GLU A 30 -8.46 -20.13 17.92
N TYR A 31 -7.84 -20.31 16.76
CA TYR A 31 -8.42 -19.80 15.53
C TYR A 31 -9.69 -20.62 15.28
N THR A 32 -10.85 -20.01 15.53
CA THR A 32 -12.13 -20.57 15.13
C THR A 32 -12.13 -20.59 13.62
N SER A 33 -11.88 -21.77 13.06
CA SER A 33 -11.79 -21.98 11.62
C SER A 33 -13.16 -21.74 10.98
N LEU A 34 -13.45 -20.48 10.65
CA LEU A 34 -14.50 -20.09 9.70
C LEU A 34 -14.12 -20.67 8.35
N LYS A 35 -14.51 -21.94 8.19
CA LYS A 35 -14.34 -22.80 7.03
C LYS A 35 -15.17 -22.20 5.90
N MET A 36 -14.60 -21.18 5.25
CA MET A 36 -15.21 -20.50 4.12
C MET A 36 -15.36 -21.52 2.99
N SER A 37 -16.56 -22.10 2.89
CA SER A 37 -16.92 -23.03 1.82
C SER A 37 -16.62 -22.36 0.49
N PHE A 38 -15.72 -22.94 -0.31
CA PHE A 38 -15.57 -22.56 -1.70
C PHE A 38 -16.82 -23.05 -2.45
N TRP A 39 -17.84 -22.19 -2.51
CA TRP A 39 -18.97 -22.39 -3.41
C TRP A 39 -18.43 -22.29 -4.84
N PRO A 40 -18.62 -23.30 -5.71
CA PRO A 40 -18.31 -23.19 -7.13
C PRO A 40 -19.40 -22.35 -7.82
N GLY A 41 -19.48 -21.07 -7.44
CA GLY A 41 -20.29 -20.08 -8.14
C GLY A 41 -19.81 -19.96 -9.58
N ARG A 42 -20.74 -19.63 -10.49
CA ARG A 42 -20.43 -19.42 -11.92
C ARG A 42 -19.20 -18.53 -12.07
N GLY A 43 -18.29 -18.90 -12.96
CA GLY A 43 -17.09 -18.12 -13.27
C GLY A 43 -17.43 -16.78 -13.91
N THR A 44 -17.79 -15.80 -13.10
CA THR A 44 -17.70 -14.39 -13.48
C THR A 44 -16.22 -14.11 -13.72
N THR A 45 -15.88 -13.79 -14.97
CA THR A 45 -14.56 -13.28 -15.33
C THR A 45 -14.38 -11.94 -14.65
N ALA A 46 -13.81 -11.94 -13.44
CA ALA A 46 -13.72 -10.77 -12.58
C ALA A 46 -12.99 -9.64 -13.33
N THR A 47 -13.73 -8.58 -13.66
CA THR A 47 -13.23 -7.42 -14.41
C THR A 47 -11.94 -6.91 -13.77
N LEU A 48 -10.83 -7.07 -14.48
CA LEU A 48 -9.54 -6.64 -13.97
C LEU A 48 -9.50 -5.11 -13.88
N SER A 49 -8.91 -4.60 -12.81
CA SER A 49 -8.62 -3.17 -12.69
C SER A 49 -7.64 -2.75 -13.78
N ALA A 50 -7.83 -1.58 -14.36
CA ALA A 50 -6.90 -1.01 -15.33
C ALA A 50 -5.55 -0.73 -14.65
N CYS A 51 -4.46 -1.15 -15.27
CA CYS A 51 -3.12 -0.84 -14.79
C CYS A 51 -2.84 0.67 -14.92
N THR A 52 -2.17 1.25 -13.93
CA THR A 52 -1.87 2.71 -13.89
C THR A 52 -0.90 3.19 -14.98
N ILE A 53 -0.38 2.31 -15.84
CA ILE A 53 0.66 2.60 -16.85
C ILE A 53 0.15 2.29 -18.26
N CYS A 54 -0.07 1.02 -18.59
CA CYS A 54 -0.62 0.64 -19.90
C CYS A 54 -2.14 0.84 -20.02
N LEU A 55 -2.86 1.16 -18.93
CA LEU A 55 -4.32 1.19 -18.83
C LEU A 55 -5.05 -0.11 -19.24
N GLY A 56 -4.31 -1.20 -19.40
CA GLY A 56 -4.83 -2.52 -19.76
C GLY A 56 -5.48 -3.24 -18.58
N ARG A 57 -6.50 -4.04 -18.90
CA ARG A 57 -7.24 -4.93 -17.99
C ARG A 57 -6.89 -6.39 -18.26
N HIS A 58 -5.58 -6.70 -18.31
CA HIS A 58 -5.05 -8.03 -18.55
C HIS A 58 -4.14 -8.48 -17.40
N PRO A 59 -3.99 -9.80 -17.13
CA PRO A 59 -3.11 -10.29 -16.07
C PRO A 59 -1.65 -9.86 -16.30
N HIS A 60 -1.09 -9.12 -15.35
CA HIS A 60 0.36 -8.83 -15.25
C HIS A 60 0.70 -8.24 -13.88
N LYS A 61 1.99 -8.07 -13.58
CA LYS A 61 2.47 -7.46 -12.33
C LYS A 61 2.32 -5.93 -12.37
N VAL A 62 1.12 -5.41 -12.09
CA VAL A 62 0.79 -3.96 -12.11
C VAL A 62 1.78 -3.11 -11.30
N PHE A 63 2.33 -3.61 -10.19
CA PHE A 63 3.35 -2.88 -9.40
C PHE A 63 4.70 -2.71 -10.12
N GLN A 64 5.03 -3.59 -11.06
CA GLN A 64 6.29 -3.63 -11.81
C GLN A 64 6.09 -3.27 -13.30
N CYS A 65 4.94 -2.72 -13.68
CA CYS A 65 4.64 -2.37 -15.07
C CYS A 65 5.45 -1.14 -15.53
N ASP A 66 6.29 -1.35 -16.54
CA ASP A 66 7.19 -0.40 -17.20
C ASP A 66 6.83 -0.13 -18.66
N ALA A 67 5.61 -0.55 -19.07
CA ALA A 67 5.14 -0.49 -20.45
C ALA A 67 5.24 0.94 -21.04
N LYS A 68 5.88 1.04 -22.21
CA LYS A 68 6.12 2.30 -22.93
C LYS A 68 4.91 2.75 -23.76
N VAL A 69 3.94 1.86 -23.95
CA VAL A 69 2.69 2.07 -24.70
C VAL A 69 1.50 1.56 -23.88
N LEU A 70 0.31 2.00 -24.26
CA LEU A 70 -0.95 1.50 -23.71
C LEU A 70 -1.27 0.10 -24.24
N TRP A 71 -2.36 -0.47 -23.73
CA TRP A 71 -2.92 -1.77 -24.13
C TRP A 71 -3.27 -1.88 -25.62
N ASP A 72 -3.40 -0.75 -26.32
CA ASP A 72 -3.62 -0.67 -27.77
C ASP A 72 -2.34 -0.90 -28.60
N GLY A 73 -1.18 -0.96 -27.96
CA GLY A 73 0.14 -1.11 -28.60
C GLY A 73 0.61 0.10 -29.42
N THR A 74 -0.14 1.19 -29.46
CA THR A 74 0.12 2.33 -30.36
C THR A 74 0.18 3.68 -29.65
N THR A 75 -0.64 3.91 -28.61
CA THR A 75 -0.58 5.14 -27.82
C THR A 75 0.57 5.08 -26.81
N PRO A 76 1.46 6.08 -26.72
CA PRO A 76 2.50 6.12 -25.69
C PRO A 76 1.92 6.16 -24.26
N ALA A 77 2.58 5.48 -23.31
CA ALA A 77 2.20 5.54 -21.90
C ALA A 77 2.54 6.92 -21.31
N TYR A 78 1.53 7.60 -20.74
CA TYR A 78 1.68 8.96 -20.21
C TYR A 78 2.51 9.02 -18.92
N CYS A 79 2.28 8.09 -18.00
CA CYS A 79 3.05 7.93 -16.77
C CYS A 79 4.00 6.73 -16.83
N ARG A 80 5.07 6.80 -16.03
CA ARG A 80 5.95 5.68 -15.70
C ARG A 80 5.85 5.31 -14.22
N LYS A 81 6.49 4.22 -13.79
CA LYS A 81 6.67 3.94 -12.35
C LYS A 81 8.03 4.40 -11.85
N VAL A 82 8.04 4.81 -10.58
CA VAL A 82 9.25 4.91 -9.75
C VAL A 82 9.38 3.68 -8.86
N ASP A 83 10.53 3.50 -8.22
CA ASP A 83 10.92 2.29 -7.46
C ASP A 83 9.90 1.87 -6.39
N ASN A 84 9.20 2.84 -5.80
CA ASN A 84 8.11 2.64 -4.85
C ASN A 84 6.78 2.18 -5.49
N GLY A 85 6.78 1.72 -6.75
CA GLY A 85 5.61 1.23 -7.49
C GLY A 85 4.56 2.29 -7.85
N ARG A 86 4.77 3.55 -7.46
CA ARG A 86 3.84 4.67 -7.69
C ARG A 86 3.95 5.24 -9.11
N PRO A 87 2.84 5.68 -9.72
CA PRO A 87 2.87 6.40 -10.99
C PRO A 87 3.52 7.79 -10.83
N GLN A 88 4.31 8.17 -11.83
CA GLN A 88 4.97 9.45 -11.98
C GLN A 88 4.71 10.00 -13.39
N ASP A 89 4.34 11.26 -13.48
CA ASP A 89 4.04 11.97 -14.73
C ASP A 89 5.31 12.35 -15.53
N PRO A 90 5.19 12.92 -16.75
CA PRO A 90 6.32 13.42 -17.50
C PRO A 90 7.13 14.51 -16.77
N ASN A 91 6.49 15.31 -15.92
CA ASN A 91 7.13 16.38 -15.14
C ASN A 91 7.82 15.89 -13.85
N ARG A 92 7.95 14.56 -13.67
CA ARG A 92 8.56 13.87 -12.51
C ARG A 92 7.79 13.99 -11.19
N LYS A 93 6.57 14.52 -11.21
CA LYS A 93 5.64 14.60 -10.08
C LYS A 93 5.02 13.22 -9.83
N VAL A 94 5.12 12.75 -8.58
CA VAL A 94 4.51 11.48 -8.15
C VAL A 94 3.02 11.70 -7.88
N LEU A 95 2.18 10.92 -8.57
CA LEU A 95 0.72 11.05 -8.50
C LEU A 95 0.13 10.26 -7.32
N CYS A 96 -1.09 10.62 -6.92
CA CYS A 96 -1.82 9.86 -5.93
C CYS A 96 -2.15 8.46 -6.48
N SER A 97 -1.87 7.43 -5.69
CA SER A 97 -2.06 6.03 -6.10
C SER A 97 -3.51 5.60 -5.87
N ASP A 98 -4.11 6.08 -4.78
CA ASP A 98 -5.51 5.86 -4.42
C ASP A 98 -6.45 6.55 -5.42
N TRP A 99 -6.02 7.69 -5.99
CA TRP A 99 -6.71 8.33 -7.13
C TRP A 99 -6.77 7.43 -8.38
N GLN A 100 -5.80 6.52 -8.58
CA GLN A 100 -5.84 5.56 -9.69
C GLN A 100 -6.59 4.25 -9.35
N HIS A 101 -7.09 4.10 -8.12
CA HIS A 101 -7.86 2.93 -7.69
C HIS A 101 -9.36 3.11 -7.96
N PRO A 102 -10.16 2.02 -7.99
CA PRO A 102 -11.62 2.11 -8.22
C PRO A 102 -12.37 2.93 -7.15
N SER A 103 -11.79 3.08 -5.96
CA SER A 103 -12.31 3.90 -4.86
C SER A 103 -12.08 5.40 -5.03
N GLY A 104 -11.17 5.81 -5.91
CA GLY A 104 -10.64 7.18 -5.97
C GLY A 104 -9.94 7.61 -4.68
N CYS A 105 -9.68 8.92 -4.57
CA CYS A 105 -9.15 9.56 -3.36
C CYS A 105 -9.94 10.83 -3.03
N ASN A 106 -10.49 10.90 -1.82
CA ASN A 106 -11.26 12.04 -1.33
C ASN A 106 -10.42 13.07 -0.55
N SER A 107 -9.08 12.92 -0.53
CA SER A 107 -8.21 13.77 0.28
C SER A 107 -7.88 15.09 -0.41
N THR A 108 -8.46 16.19 0.08
CA THR A 108 -8.17 17.55 -0.41
C THR A 108 -6.71 17.98 -0.19
N THR A 109 -6.04 17.41 0.83
CA THR A 109 -4.66 17.73 1.25
C THR A 109 -3.61 17.66 0.15
N HIS A 110 -3.85 16.85 -0.89
CA HIS A 110 -2.94 16.65 -2.00
C HIS A 110 -3.67 16.61 -3.35
N ASN A 111 -4.75 17.39 -3.49
CA ASN A 111 -5.55 17.45 -4.72
C ASN A 111 -4.73 17.81 -5.98
N THR A 112 -3.57 18.45 -5.83
CA THR A 112 -2.62 18.68 -6.95
C THR A 112 -2.05 17.38 -7.55
N LYS A 113 -2.08 16.26 -6.80
CA LYS A 113 -1.67 14.92 -7.24
C LYS A 113 -2.86 14.05 -7.70
N HIS A 114 -4.08 14.60 -7.70
CA HIS A 114 -5.24 14.00 -8.36
C HIS A 114 -5.17 14.37 -9.85
N GLU A 115 -4.81 13.37 -10.64
CA GLU A 115 -4.45 13.45 -12.05
C GLU A 115 -4.44 12.02 -12.60
N CYS A 116 -5.01 11.81 -13.79
CA CYS A 116 -5.14 10.52 -14.42
C CYS A 116 -3.82 10.09 -15.04
N SER A 117 -3.24 8.97 -14.58
CA SER A 117 -1.95 8.50 -15.09
C SER A 117 -1.96 8.02 -16.54
N GLY A 118 -3.11 8.01 -17.21
CA GLY A 118 -3.29 7.70 -18.62
C GLY A 118 -3.40 8.89 -19.58
N CYS A 119 -3.67 10.10 -19.07
CA CYS A 119 -3.91 11.28 -19.91
C CYS A 119 -3.57 12.65 -19.32
N GLY A 120 -3.33 12.77 -18.02
CA GLY A 120 -3.07 14.06 -17.35
C GLY A 120 -4.32 14.83 -16.89
N GLU A 121 -5.53 14.35 -17.23
CA GLU A 121 -6.79 14.97 -16.80
C GLU A 121 -7.07 14.78 -15.31
N ARG A 122 -7.78 15.70 -14.67
CA ARG A 122 -7.89 15.75 -13.19
C ARG A 122 -9.25 15.35 -12.62
N ASP A 123 -10.26 15.20 -13.47
CA ASP A 123 -11.63 14.80 -13.11
C ASP A 123 -11.78 13.30 -12.84
N HIS A 124 -10.80 12.48 -13.25
CA HIS A 124 -10.87 11.03 -13.15
C HIS A 124 -9.49 10.39 -12.89
N GLY A 125 -9.48 9.10 -12.55
CA GLY A 125 -8.29 8.27 -12.40
C GLY A 125 -8.21 7.15 -13.44
N ALA A 126 -7.12 6.39 -13.44
CA ALA A 126 -6.85 5.35 -14.44
C ALA A 126 -7.98 4.34 -14.69
N GLN A 127 -8.83 4.04 -13.69
CA GLN A 127 -9.93 3.08 -13.82
C GLN A 127 -11.08 3.54 -14.73
N THR A 128 -11.30 4.84 -14.83
CA THR A 128 -12.39 5.48 -15.58
C THR A 128 -11.88 6.33 -16.73
N CYS A 129 -10.59 6.23 -17.06
CA CYS A 129 -9.98 6.93 -18.19
C CYS A 129 -10.57 6.46 -19.53
N PRO A 130 -10.98 7.38 -20.43
CA PRO A 130 -11.47 7.02 -21.77
C PRO A 130 -10.44 6.26 -22.63
N ARG A 131 -9.15 6.35 -22.31
CA ARG A 131 -8.06 5.59 -22.96
C ARG A 131 -7.84 4.20 -22.36
N ALA A 132 -8.50 3.85 -21.26
CA ALA A 132 -8.35 2.54 -20.65
C ALA A 132 -9.06 1.44 -21.44
N GLN A 133 -8.57 0.21 -21.31
CA GLN A 133 -9.23 -0.94 -21.91
C GLN A 133 -10.63 -1.07 -21.32
N LYS A 134 -11.62 -1.38 -22.18
CA LYS A 134 -13.00 -1.58 -21.72
C LYS A 134 -13.08 -2.78 -20.77
N ALA A 135 -13.99 -2.65 -19.80
CA ALA A 135 -14.31 -3.62 -18.76
C ALA A 135 -15.19 -4.77 -19.28
#